data_AF-A0A4R4LRI3-F1
#
_entry.id   AF-A0A4R4LRI3-F1
#
_cell.length_a   1.000
_cell.length_b   1.000
_cell.length_c   1.000
_cell.angle_alpha   90.00
_cell.angle_beta   90.00
_cell.angle_gamma   90.00
#
_symmetry.space_group_name_H-M   'P 1'
#
loop_
_entity.id
_entity.type
_entity.pdbx_description
1 polymer ?
#
loop_
_entity_poly.entity_id
_entity_poly.type
_entity_poly.pdbx_seq_one_letter_code
_entity_poly.pdbx_strand_id
1 'polypeptide(L)'
;MTNKGPRAIAGAVVLALSTLLVMAAAVRPADAAPTTAAYFVFTDMASEDEAVIKLTDPAEIQHARDLISGSATDNPQVMGKIVKQPASYNPGWSYHLDPSTIQFFEIATEVCDASIAYVEEHLDEAGGAFLPGLTWCPWGSRVIREIPA
;
A
#
# COMPACT_ATOMS: atom_id res chain seq x y z
N MET A 1 -71.91 -53.93 31.74
CA MET A 1 -70.60 -54.57 31.98
C MET A 1 -69.77 -54.37 30.71
N THR A 2 -68.90 -53.35 30.67
CA THR A 2 -67.45 -53.44 30.94
C THR A 2 -66.76 -54.33 29.88
N ASN A 3 -65.72 -53.91 29.17
CA ASN A 3 -64.66 -52.98 29.50
C ASN A 3 -63.90 -52.55 28.23
N LYS A 4 -63.27 -51.38 28.28
CA LYS A 4 -62.29 -50.89 27.30
C LYS A 4 -60.99 -51.71 27.38
N GLY A 5 -60.33 -51.91 26.24
CA GLY A 5 -58.96 -52.42 26.08
C GLY A 5 -58.32 -51.85 24.81
N PRO A 6 -56.97 -51.81 24.68
CA PRO A 6 -56.27 -50.54 24.51
C PRO A 6 -55.78 -50.22 23.10
N ARG A 7 -55.53 -48.93 22.92
CA ARG A 7 -54.91 -48.26 21.77
C ARG A 7 -53.46 -48.70 21.61
N ALA A 8 -53.05 -49.03 20.38
CA ALA A 8 -51.65 -49.05 19.98
C ALA A 8 -51.38 -47.88 19.03
N ILE A 9 -50.41 -47.06 19.43
CA ILE A 9 -49.95 -45.85 18.78
C ILE A 9 -48.68 -46.24 18.01
N ALA A 10 -48.67 -46.05 16.70
CA ALA A 10 -47.46 -45.96 15.89
C ALA A 10 -47.70 -44.74 14.98
N GLY A 11 -47.09 -43.58 15.22
CA GLY A 11 -45.65 -43.40 15.31
C GLY A 11 -45.09 -43.11 13.90
N ALA A 12 -45.73 -42.21 13.15
CA ALA A 12 -45.17 -41.72 11.90
C ALA A 12 -44.14 -40.64 12.24
N VAL A 13 -42.87 -40.98 12.04
CA VAL A 13 -41.72 -40.06 12.12
C VAL A 13 -41.92 -38.99 11.05
N VAL A 14 -42.22 -37.76 11.46
CA VAL A 14 -42.22 -36.59 10.58
C VAL A 14 -40.76 -36.20 10.36
N LEU A 15 -40.23 -36.53 9.18
CA LEU A 15 -38.95 -36.00 8.71
C LEU A 15 -39.15 -34.50 8.41
N ALA A 16 -38.75 -33.63 9.34
CA ALA A 16 -38.73 -32.20 9.10
C ALA A 16 -37.58 -31.87 8.13
N LEU A 17 -37.91 -31.55 6.88
CA LEU A 17 -36.95 -30.98 5.94
C LEU A 17 -36.70 -29.52 6.30
N SER A 18 -35.57 -29.26 6.97
CA SER A 18 -35.06 -27.92 7.23
C SER A 18 -34.59 -27.30 5.92
N THR A 19 -35.35 -26.37 5.34
CA THR A 19 -34.91 -25.55 4.21
C THR A 19 -33.91 -24.50 4.69
N LEU A 20 -32.61 -24.75 4.49
CA LEU A 20 -31.59 -23.70 4.62
C LEU A 20 -31.75 -22.72 3.45
N LEU A 21 -32.25 -21.52 3.75
CA LEU A 21 -32.23 -20.39 2.83
C LEU A 21 -30.82 -19.79 2.84
N VAL A 22 -29.99 -20.15 1.85
CA VAL A 22 -28.68 -19.54 1.64
C VAL A 22 -28.89 -18.14 1.08
N MET A 23 -28.72 -17.12 1.92
CA MET A 23 -28.66 -15.74 1.46
C MET A 23 -27.33 -15.53 0.74
N ALA A 24 -27.34 -15.64 -0.59
CA ALA A 24 -26.22 -15.23 -1.41
C ALA A 24 -26.11 -13.70 -1.39
N ALA A 25 -25.29 -13.16 -0.49
CA ALA A 25 -24.83 -11.78 -0.63
C ALA A 25 -24.01 -11.70 -1.92
N ALA A 26 -24.49 -10.93 -2.89
CA ALA A 26 -23.72 -10.62 -4.08
C ALA A 26 -22.48 -9.81 -3.66
N VAL A 27 -21.34 -10.48 -3.53
CA VAL A 27 -20.03 -9.81 -3.49
C VAL A 27 -19.89 -9.16 -4.86
N ARG A 28 -20.13 -7.85 -4.93
CA ARG A 28 -19.75 -7.07 -6.10
C ARG A 28 -18.23 -7.16 -6.22
N PRO A 29 -17.67 -7.53 -7.38
CA PRO A 29 -16.26 -7.25 -7.60
C PRO A 29 -16.10 -5.74 -7.36
N ALA A 30 -15.13 -5.35 -6.53
CA ALA A 30 -14.70 -3.98 -6.51
C ALA A 30 -14.20 -3.70 -7.94
N ASP A 31 -14.98 -2.93 -8.69
CA ASP A 31 -14.51 -2.36 -9.94
C ASP A 31 -13.30 -1.52 -9.52
N ALA A 32 -12.10 -2.06 -9.75
CA ALA A 32 -10.87 -1.33 -9.55
C ALA A 32 -10.90 -0.22 -10.60
N ALA A 33 -11.45 0.93 -10.22
CA ALA A 33 -11.30 2.15 -10.99
C ALA A 33 -9.81 2.28 -11.31
N PRO A 34 -9.44 2.63 -12.56
CA PRO A 34 -8.04 2.89 -12.87
C PRO A 34 -7.60 3.98 -11.90
N THR A 35 -6.74 3.60 -10.97
CA THR A 35 -6.21 4.56 -10.02
C THR A 35 -5.23 5.38 -10.82
N THR A 36 -5.68 6.55 -11.25
CA THR A 36 -4.83 7.51 -11.93
C THR A 36 -3.64 7.74 -11.03
N ALA A 37 -2.44 7.46 -11.54
CA ALA A 37 -1.21 7.69 -10.80
C ALA A 37 -1.21 9.14 -10.27
N ALA A 38 -0.70 9.33 -9.07
CA ALA A 38 -0.52 10.64 -8.46
C ALA A 38 0.96 10.89 -8.21
N TYR A 39 1.35 12.16 -8.27
CA TYR A 39 2.74 12.58 -8.18
C TYR A 39 2.93 13.45 -6.95
N PHE A 40 3.93 13.12 -6.16
CA PHE A 40 4.19 13.80 -4.89
C PHE A 40 5.64 14.24 -4.84
N VAL A 41 5.84 15.49 -4.43
CA VAL A 41 7.16 15.98 -4.08
C VAL A 41 7.46 15.55 -2.66
N PHE A 42 8.66 15.03 -2.45
CA PHE A 42 9.20 14.74 -1.14
C PHE A 42 10.61 15.33 -1.02
N THR A 43 11.03 15.58 0.20
CA THR A 43 12.37 16.06 0.53
C THR A 43 13.05 15.10 1.48
N ASP A 44 14.37 15.12 1.52
CA ASP A 44 15.16 14.54 2.58
C ASP A 44 15.70 15.65 3.50
N MET A 45 15.30 15.66 4.77
CA MET A 45 15.61 16.76 5.69
C MET A 45 17.11 17.11 5.85
N ALA A 46 18.04 16.29 5.33
CA ALA A 46 19.47 16.54 5.38
C ALA A 46 19.95 17.62 4.39
N SER A 47 19.34 17.72 3.21
CA SER A 47 19.84 18.56 2.09
C SER A 47 18.84 19.62 1.60
N GLU A 48 17.59 19.57 2.04
CA GLU A 48 16.47 20.36 1.47
C GLU A 48 16.24 20.11 -0.04
N ASP A 49 16.87 19.08 -0.61
CA ASP A 49 16.63 18.66 -1.99
C ASP A 49 15.21 18.12 -2.13
N GLU A 50 14.63 18.30 -3.32
CA GLU A 50 13.30 17.82 -3.65
C GLU A 50 13.37 16.80 -4.79
N ALA A 51 12.68 15.69 -4.62
CA ALA A 51 12.45 14.71 -5.67
C ALA A 51 10.97 14.40 -5.78
N VAL A 52 10.56 13.82 -6.91
CA VAL A 52 9.18 13.48 -7.21
C VAL A 52 9.01 11.97 -7.28
N ILE A 53 8.08 11.44 -6.50
CA ILE A 53 7.62 10.06 -6.59
C ILE A 53 6.31 9.97 -7.37
N LYS A 54 6.15 8.87 -8.09
CA LYS A 54 4.89 8.46 -8.71
C LYS A 54 4.29 7.34 -7.89
N LEU A 55 3.10 7.55 -7.34
CA LEU A 55 2.34 6.53 -6.63
C LEU A 55 1.23 5.97 -7.53
N THR A 56 1.06 4.65 -7.50
CA THR A 56 0.03 3.95 -8.27
C THR A 56 -0.93 3.13 -7.39
N ASP A 57 -0.57 2.88 -6.13
CA ASP A 57 -1.44 2.22 -5.15
C ASP A 57 -2.40 3.25 -4.52
N PRO A 58 -3.73 3.05 -4.59
CA PRO A 58 -4.72 3.93 -3.94
C PRO A 58 -4.44 4.20 -2.46
N ALA A 59 -3.99 3.18 -1.73
CA ALA A 59 -3.76 3.29 -0.28
C ALA A 59 -2.58 4.21 0.00
N GLU A 60 -1.47 4.02 -0.70
CA GLU A 60 -0.28 4.88 -0.61
C GLU A 60 -0.57 6.32 -1.05
N ILE A 61 -1.37 6.50 -2.11
CA ILE A 61 -1.81 7.82 -2.57
C ILE A 61 -2.63 8.53 -1.49
N GLN A 62 -3.56 7.82 -0.85
CA GLN A 62 -4.37 8.41 0.23
C GLN A 62 -3.52 8.72 1.45
N HIS A 63 -2.62 7.82 1.84
CA HIS A 63 -1.70 8.04 2.96
C HIS A 63 -0.82 9.27 2.76
N ALA A 64 -0.26 9.44 1.55
CA ALA A 64 0.53 10.63 1.22
C ALA A 64 -0.26 11.93 1.40
N ARG A 65 -1.54 11.96 1.00
CA ARG A 65 -2.44 13.12 1.21
C ARG A 65 -2.76 13.33 2.68
N ASP A 66 -2.95 12.25 3.43
CA ASP A 66 -3.22 12.32 4.88
C ASP A 66 -2.00 12.86 5.64
N LEU A 67 -0.78 12.47 5.26
CA LEU A 67 0.47 13.04 5.76
C LEU A 67 0.59 14.54 5.44
N ILE A 68 0.30 14.96 4.20
CA ILE A 68 0.36 16.38 3.80
C ILE A 68 -0.65 17.23 4.57
N SER A 69 -1.86 16.71 4.78
CA SER A 69 -2.92 17.41 5.54
C SER A 69 -2.70 17.40 7.06
N GLY A 70 -1.82 16.54 7.56
CA GLY A 70 -1.64 16.28 9.00
C GLY A 70 -2.74 15.40 9.61
N SER A 71 -3.57 14.76 8.81
CA SER A 71 -4.58 13.79 9.28
C SER A 71 -3.97 12.45 9.68
N ALA A 72 -2.79 12.13 9.13
CA ALA A 72 -1.93 11.01 9.54
C ALA A 72 -0.55 11.53 9.97
N THR A 73 0.07 10.83 10.91
CA THR A 73 1.44 11.14 11.38
C THR A 73 2.33 9.90 11.49
N ASP A 74 1.75 8.71 11.30
CA ASP A 74 2.43 7.43 11.31
C ASP A 74 3.01 7.12 9.93
N ASN A 75 4.12 6.40 9.93
CA ASN A 75 4.83 6.01 8.72
C ASN A 75 5.09 7.21 7.77
N PRO A 76 5.82 8.26 8.17
CA PRO A 76 5.98 9.45 7.34
C PRO A 76 7.01 9.30 6.22
N GLN A 77 7.92 8.34 6.33
CA GLN A 77 9.07 8.22 5.46
C GLN A 77 8.75 7.41 4.21
N VAL A 78 9.36 7.78 3.09
CA VAL A 78 9.24 7.10 1.79
C VAL A 78 10.37 6.10 1.64
N MET A 79 10.06 4.88 1.18
CA MET A 79 11.08 3.94 0.72
C MET A 79 10.67 3.24 -0.58
N GLY A 80 11.64 2.63 -1.26
CA GLY A 80 11.39 1.79 -2.43
C GLY A 80 12.68 1.34 -3.10
N LYS A 81 12.57 0.81 -4.32
CA LYS A 81 13.73 0.44 -5.15
C LYS A 81 14.08 1.53 -6.14
N ILE A 82 15.37 1.82 -6.28
CA ILE A 82 15.89 2.75 -7.27
C ILE A 82 15.85 2.12 -8.66
N VAL A 83 15.35 2.88 -9.63
CA VAL A 83 15.56 2.70 -11.06
C VAL A 83 16.58 3.74 -11.51
N LYS A 84 17.74 3.30 -12.01
CA LYS A 84 18.84 4.16 -12.48
C LYS A 84 18.57 4.78 -13.86
N GLN A 85 17.43 5.43 -14.01
CA GLN A 85 17.01 6.12 -15.22
C GLN A 85 16.27 7.40 -14.86
N PRO A 86 16.41 8.48 -15.64
CA PRO A 86 15.62 9.69 -15.44
C PRO A 86 14.14 9.39 -15.71
N ALA A 87 13.27 10.05 -14.96
CA ALA A 87 11.84 10.06 -15.20
C ALA A 87 11.38 11.48 -15.54
N SER A 88 10.46 11.63 -16.49
CA SER A 88 9.96 12.94 -16.92
C SER A 88 9.30 13.74 -15.79
N TYR A 89 8.73 13.05 -14.80
CA TYR A 89 8.12 13.65 -13.62
C TYR A 89 9.12 14.00 -12.51
N ASN A 90 10.36 13.51 -12.58
CA ASN A 90 11.41 13.74 -11.58
C ASN A 90 12.60 14.49 -12.20
N PRO A 91 12.39 15.72 -12.72
CA PRO A 91 13.46 16.47 -13.37
C PRO A 91 14.56 16.82 -12.37
N GLY A 92 15.81 16.83 -12.83
CA GLY A 92 17.00 17.14 -12.01
C GLY A 92 17.74 15.91 -11.48
N TRP A 93 17.12 14.73 -11.55
CA TRP A 93 17.69 13.48 -11.06
C TRP A 93 17.82 12.43 -12.16
N SER A 94 18.92 11.67 -12.14
CA SER A 94 19.20 10.59 -13.11
C SER A 94 18.56 9.26 -12.71
N TYR A 95 17.71 9.27 -11.67
CA TYR A 95 17.04 8.11 -11.12
C TYR A 95 15.63 8.44 -10.63
N HIS A 96 14.85 7.40 -10.33
CA HIS A 96 13.56 7.50 -9.65
C HIS A 96 13.30 6.23 -8.83
N LEU A 97 12.32 6.27 -7.93
CA LEU A 97 11.81 5.05 -7.28
C LEU A 97 10.86 4.30 -8.22
N ASP A 98 11.00 2.98 -8.29
CA ASP A 98 10.05 2.08 -8.97
C ASP A 98 8.68 2.22 -8.31
N PRO A 99 7.66 2.76 -9.00
CA PRO A 99 6.33 3.01 -8.44
C PRO A 99 5.66 1.80 -7.79
N SER A 100 6.01 0.59 -8.24
CA SER A 100 5.43 -0.66 -7.73
C SER A 100 6.03 -1.12 -6.39
N THR A 101 7.10 -0.46 -5.95
CA THR A 101 7.84 -0.82 -4.72
C THR A 101 7.75 0.25 -3.64
N ILE A 102 7.12 1.38 -3.95
CA ILE A 102 7.04 2.50 -3.02
C ILE A 102 6.09 2.15 -1.89
N GLN A 103 6.55 2.37 -0.67
CA GLN A 103 5.74 2.25 0.55
C GLN A 103 6.19 3.30 1.56
N PHE A 104 5.29 3.62 2.49
CA PHE A 104 5.58 4.45 3.65
C PHE A 104 6.01 3.62 4.87
N PHE A 105 6.95 4.14 5.67
CA PHE A 105 7.48 3.45 6.84
C PHE A 105 7.81 4.40 8.00
N GLU A 106 7.94 3.84 9.21
CA GLU A 106 8.36 4.56 10.44
C GLU A 106 9.80 4.19 10.86
N ILE A 107 10.18 2.92 10.69
CA ILE A 107 11.51 2.40 11.06
C ILE A 107 11.97 1.41 9.99
N ALA A 108 13.20 1.54 9.53
CA ALA A 108 13.88 0.52 8.73
C ALA A 108 14.99 -0.16 9.56
N THR A 109 15.32 -1.42 9.28
CA THR A 109 16.52 -2.08 9.86
C THR A 109 17.61 -2.27 8.80
N GLU A 110 17.34 -1.84 7.57
CA GLU A 110 18.20 -2.01 6.41
C GLU A 110 19.23 -0.87 6.29
N VAL A 111 20.37 -1.16 5.62
CA VAL A 111 21.34 -0.15 5.20
C VAL A 111 20.84 0.47 3.89
N CYS A 112 19.88 1.37 3.99
CA CYS A 112 19.25 2.02 2.83
C CYS A 112 19.11 3.55 2.96
N ASP A 113 19.71 4.15 3.99
CA ASP A 113 19.68 5.60 4.19
C ASP A 113 20.74 6.31 3.35
N ALA A 114 20.31 7.31 2.59
CA ALA A 114 21.17 8.20 1.81
C ALA A 114 20.36 9.43 1.40
N SER A 115 21.02 10.59 1.31
CA SER A 115 20.37 11.80 0.80
C SER A 115 20.12 11.73 -0.71
N ILE A 116 19.17 12.51 -1.22
CA ILE A 116 18.80 12.60 -2.63
C ILE A 116 20.05 12.94 -3.47
N ALA A 117 20.75 14.02 -3.13
CA ALA A 117 22.01 14.37 -3.80
C ALA A 117 23.08 13.27 -3.68
N TYR A 118 23.22 12.62 -2.53
CA TYR A 118 24.22 11.57 -2.35
C TYR A 118 23.92 10.34 -3.22
N VAL A 119 22.65 10.00 -3.42
CA VAL A 119 22.27 8.96 -4.37
C VAL A 119 22.62 9.35 -5.80
N GLU A 120 22.42 10.60 -6.21
CA GLU A 120 22.83 11.07 -7.54
C GLU A 120 24.35 10.98 -7.74
N GLU A 121 25.11 11.46 -6.75
CA GLU A 121 26.59 11.47 -6.78
C GLU A 121 27.19 10.08 -6.85
N HIS A 122 26.53 9.08 -6.24
CA HIS A 122 26.99 7.69 -6.15
C HIS A 122 26.05 6.70 -6.88
N LEU A 123 25.31 7.18 -7.88
CA LEU A 123 24.27 6.38 -8.53
C LEU A 123 24.84 5.13 -9.22
N ASP A 124 26.06 5.18 -9.73
CA ASP A 124 26.75 4.07 -10.36
C ASP A 124 27.06 2.94 -9.36
N GLU A 125 27.40 3.28 -8.12
CA GLU A 125 27.67 2.34 -7.02
C GLU A 125 26.41 1.70 -6.42
N ALA A 126 25.24 2.34 -6.59
CA ALA A 126 23.98 1.88 -5.99
C ALA A 126 23.61 0.44 -6.41
N GLY A 127 23.10 -0.37 -5.48
CA GLY A 127 22.80 -1.79 -5.70
C GLY A 127 23.96 -2.74 -5.34
N GLY A 128 25.16 -2.19 -5.14
CA GLY A 128 26.33 -2.91 -4.63
C GLY A 128 26.51 -2.74 -3.12
N ALA A 129 27.68 -2.26 -2.69
CA ALA A 129 27.94 -1.93 -1.30
C ALA A 129 27.16 -0.69 -0.84
N PHE A 130 26.96 0.27 -1.75
CA PHE A 130 26.06 1.39 -1.59
C PHE A 130 24.63 0.97 -1.99
N LEU A 131 23.66 1.20 -1.10
CA LEU A 131 22.24 0.81 -1.26
C LEU A 131 22.06 -0.62 -1.82
N PRO A 132 22.43 -1.66 -1.05
CA PRO A 132 22.37 -3.04 -1.52
C PRO A 132 20.97 -3.43 -2.04
N GLY A 133 20.93 -4.07 -3.20
CA GLY A 133 19.66 -4.48 -3.83
C GLY A 133 18.82 -3.32 -4.39
N LEU A 134 19.42 -2.12 -4.50
CA LEU A 134 18.77 -0.87 -4.91
C LEU A 134 17.70 -0.38 -3.94
N THR A 135 17.69 -0.90 -2.70
CA THR A 135 16.74 -0.45 -1.69
C THR A 135 17.17 0.88 -1.12
N TRP A 136 16.26 1.86 -1.14
CA TRP A 136 16.48 3.21 -0.64
C TRP A 136 15.36 3.60 0.31
N CYS A 137 15.73 4.09 1.49
CA CYS A 137 14.86 4.49 2.58
C CYS A 137 15.41 5.77 3.23
N PRO A 138 15.30 6.94 2.58
CA PRO A 138 15.80 8.19 3.16
C PRO A 138 15.08 8.47 4.49
N TRP A 139 15.74 8.28 5.63
CA TRP A 139 15.10 8.31 6.96
C TRP A 139 14.56 9.68 7.33
N GLY A 140 15.18 10.72 6.81
CA GLY A 140 14.70 12.09 6.96
C GLY A 140 13.58 12.46 6.00
N SER A 141 13.02 11.53 5.22
CA SER A 141 12.11 11.88 4.15
C SER A 141 10.71 12.29 4.63
N ARG A 142 10.11 13.23 3.90
CA ARG A 142 8.73 13.68 4.09
C ARG A 142 8.12 14.06 2.75
N VAL A 143 6.89 13.63 2.51
CA VAL A 143 6.06 14.18 1.42
C VAL A 143 5.59 15.58 1.79
N ILE A 144 5.67 16.52 0.85
CA ILE A 144 5.41 17.94 1.10
C ILE A 144 4.25 18.51 0.28
N ARG A 145 4.01 17.99 -0.93
CA ARG A 145 2.87 18.40 -1.79
C ARG A 145 2.56 17.38 -2.88
N GLU A 146 1.30 17.32 -3.27
CA GLU A 146 0.86 16.69 -4.52
C GLU A 146 1.02 17.67 -5.69
N ILE A 147 1.41 17.19 -6.88
CA ILE A 147 1.53 17.99 -8.10
C ILE A 147 0.69 17.40 -9.24
N PRO A 148 0.27 18.23 -10.23
CA PRO A 148 -0.43 17.75 -11.41
C PRO A 148 0.39 16.73 -12.22
N ALA A 149 -0.32 15.83 -12.90
CA ALA A 149 0.24 14.85 -13.83
C ALA A 149 0.73 15.46 -15.15
#